data_AF-A0A5B0WSA4-F1
#
_entry.id   AF-A0A5B0WSA4-F1
#
_cell.length_a   1.000
_cell.length_b   1.000
_cell.length_c   1.000
_cell.angle_alpha   90.00
_cell.angle_beta   90.00
_cell.angle_gamma   90.00
#
_symmetry.space_group_name_H-M   'P 1'
#
loop_
_entity.id
_entity.type
_entity.pdbx_description
1 polymer ?
#
loop_
_entity_poly.entity_id
_entity_poly.type
_entity_poly.pdbx_seq_one_letter_code
_entity_poly.pdbx_strand_id
1 'polypeptide(L)'
;MRFAVDAYEEYRIRNIEDEIYYDTFSDIQIWCMQCLRDYGEYGIEEYNWLQEHVQLRLFRLGRMQFQPFAMDRDLVVDGCKIFTNQIVLNVHIPAGEPLSVQSVEESFQLARVFFRGITPVFICHSWLLDPELSEIMNPESNIIQFQSRFYIYEVDKSSKEAEERIFSKLSMTPQEYEENTQLQRRAKAFLIAGGKLGSGYGIKVHK
;
A
#
# COMPACT_ATOMS: atom_id res chain seq x y z
N MET A 1 -7.09 0.17 23.06
CA MET A 1 -8.50 -0.25 23.23
C MET A 1 -9.48 0.92 23.32
N ARG A 2 -9.33 1.87 24.25
CA ARG A 2 -10.30 3.00 24.39
C ARG A 2 -10.50 3.81 23.10
N PHE A 3 -9.41 4.20 22.44
CA PHE A 3 -9.47 4.97 21.18
C PHE A 3 -10.19 4.24 20.04
N ALA A 4 -10.16 2.91 20.00
CA ALA A 4 -10.90 2.13 19.00
C ALA A 4 -12.41 2.19 19.26
N VAL A 5 -12.82 2.13 20.53
CA VAL A 5 -14.24 2.30 20.92
C VAL A 5 -14.73 3.70 20.60
N ASP A 6 -13.95 4.73 20.94
CA ASP A 6 -14.32 6.12 20.62
C ASP A 6 -14.40 6.35 19.10
N ALA A 7 -13.50 5.72 18.32
CA ALA A 7 -13.57 5.73 16.87
C ALA A 7 -14.83 5.02 16.35
N TYR A 8 -15.20 3.86 16.90
CA TYR A 8 -16.41 3.13 16.50
C TYR A 8 -17.69 3.96 16.68
N GLU A 9 -17.81 4.70 17.78
CA GLU A 9 -18.95 5.62 17.96
C GLU A 9 -19.00 6.69 16.88
N GLU A 10 -17.85 7.23 16.46
CA GLU A 10 -17.79 8.20 15.36
C GLU A 10 -18.17 7.58 14.01
N TYR A 11 -17.80 6.32 13.73
CA TYR A 11 -18.28 5.59 12.55
C TYR A 11 -19.81 5.52 12.52
N ARG A 12 -20.42 5.18 13.66
CA ARG A 12 -21.89 5.11 13.80
C ARG A 12 -22.56 6.47 13.61
N ILE A 13 -22.00 7.53 14.19
CA ILE A 13 -22.50 8.91 14.01
C ILE A 13 -22.48 9.31 12.53
N ARG A 14 -21.44 8.90 11.79
CA ARG A 14 -21.29 9.17 10.35
C ARG A 14 -22.08 8.21 9.45
N ASN A 15 -22.80 7.25 10.01
CA ASN A 15 -23.47 6.17 9.29
C ASN A 15 -22.54 5.38 8.36
N ILE A 16 -21.32 5.11 8.83
CA ILE A 16 -20.38 4.22 8.15
C ILE A 16 -20.67 2.79 8.62
N GLU A 17 -20.73 1.84 7.68
CA GLU A 17 -21.03 0.45 7.97
C GLU A 17 -20.01 -0.19 8.91
N ASP A 18 -20.49 -1.02 9.84
CA ASP A 18 -19.64 -1.69 10.85
C ASP A 18 -18.55 -2.56 10.21
N GLU A 19 -18.83 -3.16 9.04
CA GLU A 19 -17.86 -3.96 8.29
C GLU A 19 -16.62 -3.14 7.91
N ILE A 20 -16.80 -1.88 7.48
CA ILE A 20 -15.68 -0.99 7.15
C ILE A 20 -14.84 -0.70 8.40
N TYR A 21 -15.47 -0.55 9.56
CA TYR A 21 -14.74 -0.39 10.83
C TYR A 21 -13.91 -1.64 11.15
N TYR A 22 -14.51 -2.82 11.11
CA TYR A 22 -13.81 -4.07 11.43
C TYR A 22 -12.68 -4.35 10.46
N ASP A 23 -12.92 -4.15 9.17
CA ASP A 23 -11.91 -4.32 8.12
C ASP A 23 -10.77 -3.32 8.29
N THR A 24 -11.08 -2.05 8.57
CA THR A 24 -10.06 -1.03 8.80
C THR A 24 -9.20 -1.40 10.00
N PHE A 25 -9.83 -1.76 11.14
CA PHE A 25 -9.10 -2.08 12.37
C PHE A 25 -8.44 -3.47 12.37
N SER A 26 -8.68 -4.30 11.35
CA SER A 26 -7.98 -5.60 11.18
C SER A 26 -6.46 -5.46 11.03
N ASP A 27 -5.96 -4.28 10.65
CA ASP A 27 -4.52 -3.97 10.62
C ASP A 27 -3.84 -4.16 11.98
N ILE A 28 -4.55 -3.99 13.10
CA ILE A 28 -4.00 -4.26 14.43
C ILE A 28 -3.53 -5.71 14.51
N GLN A 29 -4.28 -6.66 13.95
CA GLN A 29 -3.88 -8.06 13.91
C GLN A 29 -2.65 -8.26 13.02
N ILE A 30 -2.59 -7.61 11.86
CA ILE A 30 -1.44 -7.70 10.94
C ILE A 30 -0.17 -7.28 11.66
N TRP A 31 -0.18 -6.12 12.32
CA TRP A 31 1.00 -5.60 13.04
C TRP A 31 1.33 -6.43 14.27
N CYS A 32 0.34 -6.99 14.95
CA CYS A 32 0.57 -7.88 16.08
C CYS A 32 1.28 -9.18 15.66
N MET A 33 0.88 -9.76 14.53
CA MET A 33 1.53 -10.93 13.96
C MET A 33 2.91 -10.61 13.40
N GLN A 34 3.14 -9.39 12.91
CA GLN A 34 4.45 -8.93 12.49
C GLN A 34 5.41 -8.82 13.69
N CYS A 35 4.98 -8.23 14.81
CA CYS A 35 5.77 -8.21 16.03
C CYS A 35 6.13 -9.62 16.53
N LEU A 36 5.17 -10.56 16.50
CA LEU A 36 5.44 -11.94 16.88
C LEU A 36 6.52 -12.58 16.00
N ARG A 37 6.50 -12.30 14.69
CA ARG A 37 7.48 -12.80 13.73
C ARG A 37 8.88 -12.24 14.01
N ASP A 38 8.97 -10.94 14.25
CA ASP A 38 10.24 -10.23 14.29
C ASP A 38 10.91 -10.30 15.67
N TYR A 39 10.12 -10.31 16.74
CA TYR A 39 10.61 -10.26 18.13
C TYR A 39 10.27 -11.52 18.94
N GLY A 40 9.45 -12.43 18.43
CA GLY A 40 8.99 -13.61 19.16
C GLY A 40 7.91 -13.34 20.20
N GLU A 41 7.39 -12.11 20.27
CA GLU A 41 6.33 -11.71 21.19
C GLU A 41 5.26 -10.84 20.52
N TYR A 42 4.02 -10.90 21.03
CA TYR A 42 2.94 -10.06 20.53
C TYR A 42 3.12 -8.60 20.97
N GLY A 43 3.01 -7.68 20.02
CA GLY A 43 3.19 -6.26 20.26
C GLY A 43 2.51 -5.39 19.21
N ILE A 44 2.76 -4.09 19.28
CA ILE A 44 2.32 -3.11 18.28
C ILE A 44 3.47 -2.11 18.11
N GLU A 45 4.18 -2.16 17.00
CA GLU A 45 5.28 -1.22 16.71
C GLU A 45 4.82 -0.05 15.83
N GLU A 46 3.84 -0.28 14.95
CA GLU A 46 3.35 0.71 13.97
C GLU A 46 2.30 1.68 14.55
N TYR A 47 2.59 2.29 15.69
CA TYR A 47 1.65 3.21 16.35
C TYR A 47 1.35 4.46 15.50
N ASN A 48 2.33 4.95 14.73
CA ASN A 48 2.14 6.07 13.80
C ASN A 48 1.17 5.74 12.67
N TRP A 49 1.08 4.47 12.26
CA TRP A 49 0.11 4.04 11.26
C TRP A 49 -1.28 3.81 11.88
N LEU A 50 -1.32 3.17 13.05
CA LEU A 50 -2.58 2.92 13.77
C LEU A 50 -3.29 4.21 14.21
N GLN A 51 -2.56 5.32 14.36
CA GLN A 51 -3.19 6.62 14.63
C GLN A 51 -4.17 7.04 13.52
N GLU A 52 -3.92 6.65 12.27
CA GLU A 52 -4.77 6.99 11.12
C GLU A 52 -6.14 6.31 11.19
N HIS A 53 -6.18 5.14 11.84
CA HIS A 53 -7.40 4.35 12.03
C HIS A 53 -8.29 4.99 13.09
N VAL A 54 -7.71 5.33 14.24
CA VAL A 54 -8.44 5.94 15.36
C VAL A 54 -8.84 7.39 15.08
N GLN A 55 -8.16 8.07 14.16
CA GLN A 55 -8.49 9.44 13.73
C GLN A 55 -9.42 9.48 12.52
N LEU A 56 -9.93 8.32 12.06
CA LEU A 56 -10.84 8.21 10.91
C LEU A 56 -10.28 8.85 9.63
N ARG A 57 -8.97 8.69 9.41
CA ARG A 57 -8.29 9.17 8.20
C ARG A 57 -8.02 8.08 7.19
N LEU A 58 -7.95 6.83 7.64
CA LEU A 58 -7.75 5.66 6.79
C LEU A 58 -8.97 4.75 6.84
N PHE A 59 -9.37 4.22 5.69
CA PHE A 59 -10.47 3.26 5.58
C PHE A 59 -10.07 2.12 4.66
N ARG A 60 -10.25 0.88 5.11
CA ARG A 60 -10.15 -0.30 4.27
C ARG A 60 -11.47 -0.49 3.51
N LEU A 61 -11.39 -0.48 2.18
CA LEU A 61 -12.54 -0.61 1.29
C LEU A 61 -12.24 -1.75 0.32
N GLY A 62 -12.67 -2.95 0.69
CA GLY A 62 -12.30 -4.19 0.00
C GLY A 62 -10.85 -4.60 0.30
N ARG A 63 -10.05 -4.78 -0.75
CA ARG A 63 -8.66 -5.26 -0.63
C ARG A 63 -7.68 -4.14 -0.25
N MET A 64 -7.98 -2.89 -0.55
CA MET A 64 -7.06 -1.77 -0.36
C MET A 64 -7.57 -0.79 0.71
N GLN A 65 -6.66 0.03 1.21
CA GLN A 65 -6.97 1.10 2.14
C GLN A 65 -6.77 2.46 1.46
N PHE A 66 -7.56 3.43 1.88
CA PHE A 66 -7.62 4.75 1.27
C PHE A 66 -7.59 5.84 2.34
N GLN A 67 -6.79 6.86 2.10
CA GLN A 67 -6.61 8.01 2.99
C GLN A 67 -6.71 9.31 2.18
N PRO A 68 -7.59 10.26 2.54
CA PRO A 68 -7.57 11.59 1.94
C PRO A 68 -6.21 12.27 2.17
N PHE A 69 -5.61 12.77 1.11
CA PHE A 69 -4.27 13.37 1.12
C PHE A 69 -4.26 14.67 0.33
N ALA A 70 -3.67 15.71 0.91
CA ALA A 70 -3.46 16.99 0.22
C ALA A 70 -2.15 16.94 -0.55
N MET A 71 -2.20 17.06 -1.88
CA MET A 71 -1.01 17.06 -2.72
C MET A 71 -0.02 18.15 -2.30
N ASP A 72 1.27 17.83 -2.29
CA ASP A 72 2.34 18.75 -1.91
C ASP A 72 2.85 19.60 -3.09
N ARG A 73 2.53 19.18 -4.33
CA ARG A 73 3.02 19.80 -5.56
C ARG A 73 2.02 19.69 -6.71
N ASP A 74 2.18 20.57 -7.70
CA ASP A 74 1.51 20.44 -9.00
C ASP A 74 2.08 19.22 -9.75
N LEU A 75 1.19 18.47 -10.41
CA LEU A 75 1.54 17.34 -11.26
C LEU A 75 0.68 17.34 -12.52
N VAL A 76 1.25 16.92 -13.65
CA VAL A 76 0.52 16.72 -14.90
C VAL A 76 0.72 15.28 -15.35
N VAL A 77 -0.36 14.50 -15.39
CA VAL A 77 -0.35 13.11 -15.84
C VAL A 77 -1.47 12.89 -16.84
N ASP A 78 -1.16 12.33 -18.01
CA ASP A 78 -2.12 12.03 -19.08
C ASP A 78 -3.03 13.22 -19.46
N GLY A 79 -2.47 14.44 -19.42
CA GLY A 79 -3.19 15.68 -19.70
C GLY A 79 -4.08 16.18 -18.55
N CYS A 80 -4.18 15.44 -17.45
CA CYS A 80 -4.85 15.87 -16.23
C CYS A 80 -3.88 16.62 -15.32
N LYS A 81 -4.24 17.84 -14.93
CA LYS A 81 -3.48 18.63 -13.96
C LYS A 81 -4.03 18.40 -12.55
N ILE A 82 -3.15 18.01 -11.64
CA ILE A 82 -3.39 17.93 -10.21
C ILE A 82 -2.65 19.10 -9.56
N PHE A 83 -3.33 19.84 -8.70
CA PHE A 83 -2.76 21.04 -8.07
C PHE A 83 -2.25 20.75 -6.66
N THR A 84 -1.26 21.53 -6.21
CA THR A 84 -0.92 21.59 -4.79
C THR A 84 -2.17 21.86 -3.95
N ASN A 85 -2.27 21.20 -2.79
CA ASN A 85 -3.40 21.17 -1.86
C ASN A 85 -4.70 20.55 -2.39
N GLN A 86 -4.74 20.06 -3.63
CA GLN A 86 -5.87 19.27 -4.09
C GLN A 86 -5.96 17.99 -3.27
N ILE A 87 -7.15 17.70 -2.75
CA ILE A 87 -7.40 16.45 -2.03
C ILE A 87 -7.54 15.30 -3.03
N VAL A 88 -6.70 14.30 -2.85
CA VAL A 88 -6.68 13.02 -3.58
C VAL A 88 -6.78 11.87 -2.59
N LEU A 89 -6.85 10.63 -3.08
CA LEU A 89 -6.89 9.44 -2.24
C LEU A 89 -5.57 8.69 -2.30
N ASN A 90 -4.83 8.66 -1.19
CA ASN A 90 -3.63 7.84 -1.05
C ASN A 90 -4.00 6.39 -0.79
N VAL A 91 -3.45 5.49 -1.61
CA VAL A 91 -3.74 4.06 -1.62
C VAL A 91 -2.67 3.32 -0.86
N HIS A 92 -3.11 2.49 0.09
CA HIS A 92 -2.25 1.62 0.89
C HIS A 92 -2.67 0.16 0.73
N ILE A 93 -1.70 -0.75 0.82
CA ILE A 93 -1.90 -2.18 0.57
C ILE A 93 -1.55 -2.95 1.85
N PRO A 94 -2.55 -3.38 2.64
CA PRO A 94 -2.27 -4.19 3.81
C PRO A 94 -1.75 -5.57 3.39
N ALA A 95 -0.90 -6.18 4.21
CA ALA A 95 -0.44 -7.55 4.02
C ALA A 95 -1.63 -8.53 4.14
N GLY A 96 -1.60 -9.64 3.40
CA GLY A 96 -2.65 -10.65 3.42
C GLY A 96 -2.99 -11.15 2.02
N GLU A 97 -4.28 -11.13 1.69
CA GLU A 97 -4.83 -11.73 0.46
C GLU A 97 -4.15 -11.25 -0.84
N PRO A 98 -4.19 -12.03 -1.93
CA PRO A 98 -3.65 -11.59 -3.21
C PRO A 98 -4.32 -10.32 -3.77
N LEU A 99 -3.54 -9.47 -4.44
CA LEU A 99 -4.03 -8.32 -5.22
C LEU A 99 -4.63 -8.76 -6.56
N SER A 100 -5.68 -9.58 -6.52
CA SER A 100 -6.36 -9.99 -7.75
C SER A 100 -6.85 -8.75 -8.52
N VAL A 101 -6.88 -8.85 -9.86
CA VAL A 101 -7.38 -7.76 -10.71
C VAL A 101 -8.78 -7.30 -10.30
N GLN A 102 -9.66 -8.26 -9.98
CA GLN A 102 -11.03 -7.98 -9.58
C GLN A 102 -11.07 -7.23 -8.25
N SER A 103 -10.40 -7.74 -7.21
CA SER A 103 -10.44 -7.12 -5.88
C SER A 103 -9.81 -5.72 -5.85
N VAL A 104 -8.81 -5.46 -6.69
CA VAL A 104 -8.24 -4.10 -6.87
C VAL A 104 -9.26 -3.16 -7.50
N GLU A 105 -9.94 -3.57 -8.56
CA GLU A 105 -10.95 -2.75 -9.23
C GLU A 105 -12.17 -2.47 -8.33
N GLU A 106 -12.66 -3.49 -7.62
CA GLU A 106 -13.72 -3.35 -6.63
C GLU A 106 -13.34 -2.35 -5.53
N SER A 107 -12.10 -2.41 -5.03
CA SER A 107 -11.62 -1.46 -4.02
C SER A 107 -11.63 -0.02 -4.52
N PHE A 108 -11.20 0.24 -5.77
CA PHE A 108 -11.30 1.58 -6.37
C PHE A 108 -12.74 2.05 -6.50
N GLN A 109 -13.67 1.17 -6.88
CA GLN A 109 -15.08 1.51 -6.99
C GLN A 109 -15.70 1.84 -5.63
N LEU A 110 -15.44 1.03 -4.61
CA LEU A 110 -15.87 1.30 -3.23
C LEU A 110 -15.32 2.64 -2.73
N ALA A 111 -14.04 2.94 -2.99
CA ALA A 111 -13.45 4.23 -2.62
C ALA A 111 -14.14 5.42 -3.28
N ARG A 112 -14.52 5.32 -4.57
CA ARG A 112 -15.26 6.38 -5.25
C ARG A 112 -16.63 6.65 -4.62
N VAL A 113 -17.33 5.60 -4.22
CA VAL A 113 -18.65 5.71 -3.58
C VAL A 113 -18.50 6.27 -2.17
N PHE A 114 -17.55 5.76 -1.40
CA PHE A 114 -17.29 6.14 -0.02
C PHE A 114 -16.86 7.61 0.10
N PHE A 115 -15.88 8.03 -0.71
CA PHE A 115 -15.35 9.39 -0.74
C PHE A 115 -16.04 10.29 -1.77
N ARG A 116 -17.34 10.11 -2.00
CA ARG A 116 -18.10 10.94 -2.94
C ARG A 116 -17.88 12.43 -2.67
N GLY A 117 -17.60 13.19 -3.73
CA GLY A 117 -17.26 14.62 -3.64
C GLY A 117 -15.76 14.92 -3.61
N ILE A 118 -14.90 13.93 -3.38
CA ILE A 118 -13.46 14.02 -3.68
C ILE A 118 -13.25 13.60 -5.14
N THR A 119 -12.40 14.33 -5.85
CA THR A 119 -12.04 13.97 -7.23
C THR A 119 -11.32 12.61 -7.19
N PRO A 120 -11.72 11.60 -7.99
CA PRO A 120 -11.19 10.24 -7.91
C PRO A 120 -9.80 10.11 -8.55
N VAL A 121 -8.85 10.86 -7.99
CA VAL A 121 -7.42 10.74 -8.23
C VAL A 121 -6.85 9.89 -7.11
N PHE A 122 -6.16 8.82 -7.48
CA PHE A 122 -5.51 7.91 -6.54
C PHE A 122 -4.01 8.04 -6.68
N ILE A 123 -3.32 8.22 -5.56
CA ILE A 123 -1.86 8.17 -5.50
C ILE A 123 -1.42 6.95 -4.70
N CYS A 124 -0.23 6.45 -4.95
CA CYS A 124 0.34 5.36 -4.19
C CYS A 124 1.87 5.48 -4.21
N HIS A 125 2.49 5.32 -3.04
CA HIS A 125 3.92 5.14 -2.91
C HIS A 125 4.16 3.73 -2.38
N SER A 126 4.82 2.88 -3.16
CA SER A 126 5.06 1.50 -2.77
C SER A 126 6.20 0.87 -3.56
N TRP A 127 6.92 -0.05 -2.93
CA TRP A 127 7.81 -0.98 -3.63
C TRP A 127 7.14 -1.73 -4.80
N LEU A 128 5.83 -2.00 -4.70
CA LEU A 128 5.05 -2.66 -5.75
C LEU A 128 5.01 -1.85 -7.07
N LEU A 129 5.34 -0.57 -7.00
CA LEU A 129 5.35 0.34 -8.15
C LEU A 129 6.75 0.57 -8.73
N ASP A 130 7.77 -0.16 -8.27
CA ASP A 130 9.08 -0.11 -8.92
C ASP A 130 9.03 -0.76 -10.32
N PRO A 131 9.32 -0.02 -11.41
CA PRO A 131 9.37 -0.58 -12.76
C PRO A 131 10.34 -1.75 -12.92
N GLU A 132 11.42 -1.81 -12.13
CA GLU A 132 12.42 -2.88 -12.20
C GLU A 132 11.86 -4.25 -11.74
N LEU A 133 10.69 -4.28 -11.08
CA LEU A 133 10.00 -5.53 -10.76
C LEU A 133 9.65 -6.36 -12.01
N SER A 134 9.46 -5.72 -13.16
CA SER A 134 9.19 -6.43 -14.42
C SER A 134 10.31 -7.36 -14.87
N GLU A 135 11.55 -7.11 -14.43
CA GLU A 135 12.72 -7.97 -14.71
C GLU A 135 12.70 -9.28 -13.90
N ILE A 136 12.01 -9.28 -12.75
CA ILE A 136 12.02 -10.42 -11.81
C ILE A 136 10.65 -11.10 -11.68
N MET A 137 9.56 -10.46 -12.12
CA MET A 137 8.20 -10.96 -11.98
C MET A 137 7.60 -11.44 -13.30
N ASN A 138 6.64 -12.36 -13.21
CA ASN A 138 5.81 -12.71 -14.36
C ASN A 138 4.91 -11.51 -14.72
N PRO A 139 4.79 -11.10 -15.99
CA PRO A 139 3.83 -10.06 -16.43
C PRO A 139 2.37 -10.32 -16.03
N GLU A 140 1.98 -11.59 -15.86
CA GLU A 140 0.65 -11.99 -15.40
C GLU A 140 0.51 -11.99 -13.87
N SER A 141 1.58 -11.71 -13.11
CA SER A 141 1.50 -11.67 -11.66
C SER A 141 0.64 -10.51 -11.19
N ASN A 142 -0.07 -10.73 -10.08
CA ASN A 142 -0.94 -9.72 -9.46
C ASN A 142 -0.22 -8.39 -9.16
N ILE A 143 1.07 -8.43 -8.83
CA ILE A 143 1.87 -7.22 -8.57
C ILE A 143 2.04 -6.40 -9.86
N ILE A 144 2.42 -7.03 -10.96
CA ILE A 144 2.56 -6.33 -12.25
C ILE A 144 1.20 -5.82 -12.75
N GLN A 145 0.14 -6.61 -12.56
CA GLN A 145 -1.22 -6.18 -12.89
C GLN A 145 -1.69 -5.00 -12.05
N PHE A 146 -1.36 -4.96 -10.76
CA PHE A 146 -1.61 -3.81 -9.88
C PHE A 146 -0.81 -2.58 -10.32
N GLN A 147 0.49 -2.75 -10.56
CA GLN A 147 1.39 -1.68 -11.02
C GLN A 147 0.87 -1.02 -12.29
N SER A 148 0.37 -1.81 -13.26
CA SER A 148 -0.17 -1.30 -14.53
C SER A 148 -1.39 -0.37 -14.39
N ARG A 149 -1.99 -0.29 -13.18
CA ARG A 149 -3.12 0.62 -12.91
C ARG A 149 -2.69 2.06 -12.67
N PHE A 150 -1.40 2.30 -12.49
CA PHE A 150 -0.82 3.59 -12.18
C PHE A 150 0.13 4.06 -13.28
N TYR A 151 0.12 5.36 -13.54
CA TYR A 151 1.22 6.03 -14.19
C TYR A 151 2.30 6.31 -13.14
N ILE A 152 3.50 5.78 -13.33
CA ILE A 152 4.63 5.97 -12.41
C ILE A 152 5.35 7.26 -12.81
N TYR A 153 5.29 8.29 -11.96
CA TYR A 153 5.87 9.61 -12.25
C TYR A 153 7.22 9.84 -11.57
N GLU A 154 7.57 9.04 -10.56
CA GLU A 154 8.83 9.13 -9.83
C GLU A 154 9.21 7.74 -9.28
N VAL A 155 10.50 7.47 -9.17
CA VAL A 155 11.04 6.22 -8.62
C VAL A 155 12.13 6.55 -7.63
N ASP A 156 12.01 6.04 -6.41
CA ASP A 156 13.06 6.07 -5.40
C ASP A 156 13.82 4.74 -5.40
N LYS A 157 14.98 4.73 -6.07
CA LYS A 157 15.90 3.58 -6.13
C LYS A 157 16.70 3.35 -4.83
N SER A 158 16.60 4.25 -3.86
CA SER A 158 17.28 4.12 -2.57
C SER A 158 16.46 3.37 -1.54
N SER A 159 15.13 3.30 -1.73
CA SER A 159 14.23 2.51 -0.90
C SER A 159 14.67 1.05 -0.83
N LYS A 160 14.52 0.47 0.36
CA LYS A 160 14.81 -0.94 0.68
C LYS A 160 13.55 -1.74 1.01
N GLU A 161 12.38 -1.14 0.86
CA GLU A 161 11.10 -1.75 1.20
C GLU A 161 10.86 -3.04 0.41
N ALA A 162 11.24 -3.09 -0.88
CA ALA A 162 11.13 -4.32 -1.68
C ALA A 162 11.93 -5.49 -1.05
N GLU A 163 13.16 -5.22 -0.62
CA GLU A 163 14.04 -6.21 0.00
C GLU A 163 13.47 -6.67 1.35
N GLU A 164 13.01 -5.73 2.18
CA GLU A 164 12.33 -6.04 3.45
C GLU A 164 11.11 -6.94 3.25
N ARG A 165 10.27 -6.62 2.26
CA ARG A 165 9.02 -7.34 2.00
C ARG A 165 9.24 -8.70 1.35
N ILE A 166 10.28 -8.88 0.54
CA ILE A 166 10.58 -10.14 -0.15
C ILE A 166 11.34 -11.12 0.77
N PHE A 167 12.26 -10.62 1.60
CA PHE A 167 13.19 -11.45 2.38
C PHE A 167 12.97 -11.41 3.89
N SER A 168 12.04 -10.57 4.40
CA SER A 168 11.76 -10.33 5.82
C SER A 168 12.91 -9.76 6.65
N LYS A 169 14.16 -9.85 6.18
CA LYS A 169 15.36 -9.33 6.84
C LYS A 169 16.32 -8.77 5.81
N LEU A 170 16.71 -7.51 6.00
CA LEU A 170 17.73 -6.88 5.16
C LEU A 170 19.11 -7.50 5.37
N SER A 171 19.86 -7.62 4.28
CA SER A 171 21.30 -7.92 4.31
C SER A 171 22.06 -6.87 3.52
N MET A 172 23.27 -6.54 3.99
CA MET A 172 24.24 -5.73 3.24
C MET A 172 24.87 -6.52 2.08
N THR A 173 24.74 -7.84 2.09
CA THR A 173 25.35 -8.77 1.14
C THR A 173 24.23 -9.52 0.42
N PRO A 174 23.90 -9.18 -0.84
CA PRO A 174 22.81 -9.85 -1.57
C PRO A 174 22.91 -11.38 -1.62
N GLN A 175 24.12 -11.95 -1.56
CA GLN A 175 24.36 -13.39 -1.54
C GLN A 175 23.77 -14.11 -0.31
N GLU A 176 23.53 -13.39 0.79
CA GLU A 176 22.99 -13.92 2.03
C GLU A 176 21.45 -13.99 2.05
N TYR A 177 20.78 -13.35 1.09
CA TYR A 177 19.33 -13.41 1.02
C TYR A 177 18.82 -14.84 0.85
N GLU A 178 17.69 -15.12 1.48
CA GLU A 178 17.02 -16.42 1.36
C GLU A 178 16.48 -16.66 -0.05
N GLU A 179 16.28 -17.92 -0.40
CA GLU A 179 15.93 -18.37 -1.76
C GLU A 179 14.80 -19.40 -1.73
N ASN A 180 13.93 -19.33 -0.73
CA ASN A 180 12.88 -20.31 -0.48
C ASN A 180 11.79 -20.24 -1.57
N THR A 181 11.44 -19.02 -2.02
CA THR A 181 10.42 -18.80 -3.06
C THR A 181 11.04 -18.44 -4.42
N GLN A 182 10.25 -18.56 -5.50
CA GLN A 182 10.71 -18.13 -6.83
C GLN A 182 10.98 -16.63 -6.90
N LEU A 183 10.16 -15.81 -6.22
CA LEU A 183 10.37 -14.37 -6.15
C LEU A 183 11.69 -14.04 -5.46
N GLN A 184 11.97 -14.69 -4.33
CA GLN A 184 13.23 -14.54 -3.61
C GLN A 184 14.45 -14.90 -4.46
N ARG A 185 14.43 -16.04 -5.15
CA ARG A 185 15.51 -16.45 -6.07
C ARG A 185 15.77 -15.42 -7.16
N ARG A 186 14.71 -14.91 -7.81
CA ARG A 186 14.85 -13.93 -8.89
C ARG A 186 15.31 -12.57 -8.38
N ALA A 187 14.73 -12.08 -7.28
CA ALA A 187 15.12 -10.84 -6.64
C ALA A 187 16.59 -10.89 -6.20
N LYS A 188 17.02 -11.99 -5.57
CA LYS A 188 18.42 -12.17 -5.16
C LYS A 188 19.37 -12.18 -6.35
N ALA A 189 19.06 -12.94 -7.40
CA ALA A 189 19.88 -12.97 -8.62
C ALA A 189 20.00 -11.56 -9.26
N PHE A 190 18.91 -10.81 -9.28
CA PHE A 190 18.87 -9.43 -9.79
C PHE A 190 19.75 -8.48 -8.97
N LEU A 191 19.67 -8.55 -7.63
CA LEU A 191 20.49 -7.74 -6.72
C LEU A 191 21.98 -8.12 -6.81
N ILE A 192 22.32 -9.41 -6.94
CA ILE A 192 23.70 -9.87 -7.15
C ILE A 192 24.26 -9.33 -8.48
N ALA A 193 23.43 -9.23 -9.52
CA ALA A 193 23.81 -8.65 -10.80
C ALA A 193 23.94 -7.11 -10.78
N GLY A 194 23.69 -6.46 -9.64
CA GLY A 194 23.80 -5.01 -9.46
C GLY A 194 22.52 -4.23 -9.73
N GLY A 195 21.39 -4.91 -9.96
CA GLY A 195 20.06 -4.29 -10.02
C GLY A 195 19.64 -3.69 -8.68
N LYS A 196 18.61 -2.83 -8.67
CA LYS A 196 18.12 -2.18 -7.45
C LYS A 196 16.61 -2.27 -7.38
N LEU A 197 16.09 -2.87 -6.30
CA LEU A 197 14.66 -2.92 -6.05
C LEU A 197 14.27 -1.77 -5.12
N GLY A 198 13.77 -0.69 -5.70
CA GLY A 198 13.35 0.53 -5.02
C GLY A 198 11.85 0.58 -4.76
N SER A 199 11.30 1.79 -4.88
CA SER A 199 9.86 2.05 -4.81
C SER A 199 9.42 3.08 -5.85
N GLY A 200 8.14 3.04 -6.23
CA GLY A 200 7.57 3.97 -7.20
C GLY A 200 6.49 4.85 -6.59
N TYR A 201 6.38 6.05 -7.13
CA TYR A 201 5.24 6.94 -6.92
C TYR A 201 4.32 6.85 -8.14
N GLY A 202 3.15 6.26 -7.92
CA GLY A 202 2.13 6.08 -8.94
C GLY A 202 0.95 7.02 -8.75
N ILE A 203 0.33 7.38 -9.87
CA ILE A 203 -0.94 8.07 -9.89
C ILE A 203 -1.90 7.44 -10.89
N LYS A 204 -3.15 7.32 -10.50
CA LYS A 204 -4.27 6.86 -11.31
C LYS A 204 -5.33 7.94 -11.31
N VAL A 205 -5.61 8.49 -12.49
CA VAL A 205 -6.74 9.41 -12.68
C VAL A 205 -7.91 8.63 -13.24
N HIS A 206 -9.00 8.53 -12.48
CA HIS A 206 -10.25 7.97 -13.00
C HIS A 206 -10.98 9.06 -13.78
N LYS A 207 -11.19 8.83 -15.09
CA LYS A 207 -11.97 9.73 -15.95
C LYS A 207 -13.46 9.50 -15.78
#